data_AF-A0A0L1KVB6-F1
#
_entry.id   AF-A0A0L1KVB6-F1
#
_cell.length_a   1.000
_cell.length_b   1.000
_cell.length_c   1.000
_cell.angle_alpha   90.00
_cell.angle_beta   90.00
_cell.angle_gamma   90.00
#
_symmetry.space_group_name_H-M   'P 1'
#
loop_
_entity.id
_entity.type
_entity.pdbx_description
1 polymer ?
#
loop_
_entity_poly.entity_id
_entity_poly.type
_entity_poly.pdbx_seq_one_letter_code
_entity_poly.pdbx_strand_id
1 'polypeptide(L)'
;MRFELLFFETVDSSIGRVDHESLSQQTLMEMVIEEITNKEKICGDVDEPKDIEEWKGVEIEDGEVFGIDWSHYGLRGSVHLEWLPSSVRDLVVTWNQLTEGQMAEWLAQGYVHSVPTSIPAHAV
;
A
#
# COMPACT_ATOMS: atom_id res chain seq x y z
N MET A 1 15.57 -11.56 6.52
CA MET A 1 16.16 -10.39 5.82
C MET A 1 15.27 -9.20 6.13
N ARG A 2 15.80 -8.01 6.42
CA ARG A 2 14.99 -6.83 6.79
C ARG A 2 14.86 -5.95 5.55
N PHE A 3 13.67 -5.80 4.98
CA PHE A 3 13.43 -4.82 3.92
C PHE A 3 13.18 -3.46 4.59
N GLU A 4 14.18 -2.60 4.58
CA GLU A 4 14.03 -1.19 4.99
C GLU A 4 13.38 -0.43 3.83
N LEU A 5 12.05 -0.24 3.91
CA LEU A 5 11.32 0.63 2.99
C LEU A 5 11.60 2.09 3.34
N LEU A 6 12.50 2.72 2.59
CA LEU A 6 12.73 4.16 2.64
C LEU A 6 11.57 4.87 1.94
N PHE A 7 10.54 5.23 2.72
CA PHE A 7 9.51 6.17 2.26
C PHE A 7 10.16 7.54 2.01
N PHE A 8 10.27 7.93 0.75
CA PHE A 8 10.64 9.29 0.37
C PHE A 8 9.49 10.24 0.73
N GLU A 9 9.50 10.80 1.94
CA GLU A 9 8.82 12.06 2.22
C GLU A 9 9.59 13.21 1.55
N THR A 10 9.49 13.34 0.23
CA THR A 10 9.93 14.55 -0.46
C THR A 10 8.85 15.04 -1.40
N VAL A 11 8.25 16.16 -1.01
CA VAL A 11 7.35 16.96 -1.82
C VAL A 11 8.15 17.54 -2.98
N ASP A 12 8.22 16.81 -4.09
CA ASP A 12 8.56 17.37 -5.38
C ASP A 12 7.53 16.90 -6.40
N SER A 13 6.91 17.85 -7.10
CA SER A 13 5.83 17.63 -8.07
C SER A 13 6.33 16.96 -9.38
N SER A 14 7.42 16.23 -9.29
CA SER A 14 8.01 15.39 -10.33
C SER A 14 8.35 14.02 -9.77
N ILE A 15 7.39 13.39 -9.06
CA ILE A 15 7.38 11.94 -8.90
C ILE A 15 7.29 11.35 -10.32
N GLY A 16 8.45 11.15 -10.92
CA GLY A 16 8.56 10.48 -12.20
C GLY A 16 7.85 9.16 -12.00
N ARG A 17 6.82 8.90 -12.82
CA ARG A 17 6.04 7.64 -12.80
C ARG A 17 7.00 6.53 -12.46
N VAL A 18 6.84 5.93 -11.27
CA VAL A 18 7.62 4.74 -10.91
C VAL A 18 7.40 3.79 -12.06
N ASP A 19 8.48 3.40 -12.72
CA ASP A 19 8.37 2.51 -13.86
C ASP A 19 8.01 1.15 -13.31
N HIS A 20 6.72 0.80 -13.36
CA HIS A 20 6.19 -0.44 -12.79
C HIS A 20 6.93 -1.66 -13.37
N GLU A 21 7.41 -1.57 -14.61
CA GLU A 21 8.17 -2.62 -15.30
C GLU A 21 9.59 -2.82 -14.74
N SER A 22 10.13 -1.83 -14.01
CA SER A 22 11.44 -1.92 -13.39
C SER A 22 11.41 -2.60 -12.00
N LEU A 23 10.22 -2.83 -11.45
CA LEU A 23 10.04 -3.49 -10.15
C LEU A 23 9.89 -5.00 -10.31
N SER A 24 10.39 -5.74 -9.31
CA SER A 24 10.17 -7.20 -9.27
C SER A 24 8.70 -7.51 -9.02
N GLN A 25 8.22 -8.65 -9.54
CA GLN A 25 6.87 -9.19 -9.25
C GLN A 25 6.62 -9.29 -7.74
N GLN A 26 7.63 -9.68 -6.95
CA GLN A 26 7.57 -9.69 -5.49
C GLN A 26 7.23 -8.30 -4.94
N THR A 27 8.00 -7.28 -5.32
CA THR A 27 7.80 -5.91 -4.84
C THR A 27 6.45 -5.35 -5.25
N LEU A 28 6.01 -5.58 -6.49
CA LEU A 28 4.69 -5.15 -6.96
C LEU A 28 3.57 -5.77 -6.10
N MET A 29 3.64 -7.08 -5.86
CA MET A 29 2.65 -7.78 -5.04
C MET A 29 2.67 -7.34 -3.57
N GLU A 30 3.83 -7.02 -3.01
CA GLU A 30 3.95 -6.44 -1.67
C GLU A 30 3.27 -5.07 -1.57
N MET A 31 3.41 -4.23 -2.59
CA MET A 31 2.70 -2.94 -2.67
C MET A 31 1.18 -3.14 -2.82
N VAL A 32 0.73 -4.13 -3.60
CA VAL A 32 -0.71 -4.44 -3.77
C VAL A 32 -1.40 -4.73 -2.44
N ILE A 33 -0.72 -5.44 -1.53
CA ILE A 33 -1.29 -5.85 -0.23
C ILE A 33 -0.88 -4.96 0.93
N GLU A 34 -0.16 -3.86 0.69
CA GLU A 34 0.47 -3.06 1.74
C GLU A 34 -0.54 -2.58 2.79
N GLU A 35 -1.66 -2.02 2.32
CA GLU A 35 -2.75 -1.50 3.15
C GLU A 35 -3.76 -2.56 3.61
N ILE A 36 -3.55 -3.84 3.29
CA ILE A 36 -4.35 -4.93 3.85
C ILE A 36 -3.93 -5.14 5.30
N THR A 37 -4.86 -4.91 6.21
CA THR A 37 -4.60 -4.98 7.67
C THR A 37 -4.18 -6.37 8.12
N ASN A 38 -4.76 -7.41 7.52
CA ASN A 38 -4.54 -8.81 7.87
C ASN A 38 -3.88 -9.59 6.73
N LYS A 39 -2.84 -8.99 6.15
CA LYS A 39 -2.07 -9.53 5.02
C LYS A 39 -1.31 -10.81 5.34
N GLU A 40 -1.11 -11.15 6.61
CA GLU A 40 -0.53 -12.43 7.03
C GLU A 40 -1.30 -13.65 6.53
N LYS A 41 -2.60 -13.45 6.21
CA LYS A 41 -3.43 -14.49 5.59
C LYS A 41 -2.99 -14.84 4.17
N ILE A 42 -2.30 -13.93 3.49
CA ILE A 42 -1.81 -14.05 2.11
C ILE A 42 -0.32 -14.42 2.12
N CYS A 43 0.53 -13.54 2.67
CA CYS A 43 1.99 -13.63 2.57
C CYS A 43 2.66 -14.43 3.69
N GLY A 44 1.90 -14.87 4.70
CA GLY A 44 2.43 -15.61 5.85
C GLY A 44 2.95 -14.68 6.94
N ASP A 45 4.19 -14.88 7.39
CA ASP A 45 4.77 -14.03 8.42
C ASP A 45 5.10 -12.64 7.83
N VAL A 46 4.70 -11.57 8.51
CA VAL A 46 4.94 -10.19 8.04
C VAL A 46 6.38 -9.76 8.31
N ASP A 47 7.02 -10.30 9.35
CA ASP A 47 8.42 -10.02 9.68
C ASP A 47 9.38 -10.82 8.79
N GLU A 48 8.91 -11.96 8.27
CA GLU A 48 9.62 -12.82 7.32
C GLU A 48 8.70 -13.16 6.13
N PRO A 49 8.45 -12.18 5.24
CA PRO A 49 7.56 -12.39 4.11
C PRO A 49 8.11 -13.50 3.22
N LYS A 50 7.23 -14.42 2.86
CA LYS A 50 7.54 -15.52 1.96
C LYS A 50 7.69 -15.00 0.53
N ASP A 51 8.37 -15.78 -0.30
CA ASP A 51 8.36 -15.57 -1.74
C ASP A 51 6.91 -15.66 -2.27
N ILE A 52 6.57 -14.86 -3.29
CA ILE A 52 5.21 -14.82 -3.89
C ILE A 52 4.71 -16.19 -4.37
N GLU A 53 5.62 -17.12 -4.69
CA GLU A 53 5.28 -18.51 -5.02
C GLU A 53 4.62 -19.28 -3.87
N GLU A 54 4.87 -18.86 -2.62
CA GLU A 54 4.25 -19.46 -1.45
C GLU A 54 3.03 -18.68 -0.94
N TRP A 55 2.69 -17.56 -1.59
CA TRP A 55 1.54 -16.75 -1.18
C TRP A 55 0.24 -17.48 -1.49
N LYS A 56 -0.71 -17.39 -0.56
CA LYS A 56 -1.99 -18.07 -0.73
C LYS A 56 -2.85 -17.37 -1.76
N GLY A 57 -3.43 -18.17 -2.67
CA GLY A 57 -4.32 -17.66 -3.71
C GLY A 57 -3.59 -16.89 -4.82
N VAL A 58 -2.26 -17.03 -4.93
CA VAL A 58 -1.48 -16.48 -6.04
C VAL A 58 -1.14 -17.61 -7.00
N GLU A 59 -1.43 -17.41 -8.29
CA GLU A 59 -1.10 -18.32 -9.37
C GLU A 59 0.02 -17.72 -10.21
N ILE A 60 1.10 -18.49 -10.39
CA ILE A 60 2.29 -18.08 -11.12
C ILE A 60 2.48 -18.97 -12.35
N GLU A 61 2.72 -18.33 -13.49
CA GLU A 61 3.07 -18.97 -14.76
C GLU A 61 4.35 -18.30 -15.30
N ASP A 62 5.35 -19.10 -15.70
CA ASP A 62 6.64 -18.62 -16.19
C ASP A 62 7.36 -17.59 -15.28
N GLY A 63 7.12 -17.66 -13.96
CA GLY A 63 7.71 -16.76 -12.98
C GLY A 63 6.99 -15.42 -12.81
N GLU A 64 5.83 -15.24 -13.45
CA GLU A 64 4.98 -14.06 -13.34
C GLU A 64 3.63 -14.37 -12.70
N VAL A 65 3.08 -13.41 -11.95
CA VAL A 65 1.75 -13.57 -11.36
C VAL A 65 0.70 -13.43 -12.44
N PHE A 66 -0.12 -14.46 -12.61
CA PHE A 66 -1.16 -14.51 -13.64
C PHE A 66 -2.56 -14.40 -13.04
N GLY A 67 -2.77 -15.01 -11.87
CA GLY A 67 -4.08 -15.10 -11.23
C GLY A 67 -4.00 -14.83 -9.74
N ILE A 68 -5.02 -14.17 -9.20
CA ILE A 68 -5.15 -13.89 -7.77
C ILE A 68 -6.58 -14.24 -7.33
N ASP A 69 -6.71 -15.21 -6.43
CA ASP A 69 -7.96 -15.55 -5.74
C ASP A 69 -7.81 -15.43 -4.22
N TRP A 70 -8.27 -14.29 -3.71
CA TRP A 70 -8.40 -14.01 -2.29
C TRP A 70 -9.85 -14.00 -1.83
N SER A 71 -10.73 -14.68 -2.54
CA SER A 71 -12.14 -14.77 -2.17
C SER A 71 -12.31 -15.45 -0.81
N HIS A 72 -13.16 -14.90 0.04
CA HIS A 72 -13.46 -15.46 1.38
C HIS A 72 -12.31 -15.48 2.40
N TYR A 73 -11.21 -14.76 2.18
CA TYR A 73 -10.11 -14.68 3.15
C TYR A 73 -10.48 -13.83 4.38
N GLY A 74 -11.57 -13.06 4.30
CA GLY A 74 -11.97 -12.12 5.34
C GLY A 74 -10.92 -11.02 5.51
N LEU A 75 -10.42 -10.51 4.38
CA LEU A 75 -9.46 -9.41 4.31
C LEU A 75 -10.11 -8.09 4.72
N ARG A 76 -9.31 -7.19 5.28
CA ARG A 76 -9.68 -5.84 5.74
C ARG A 76 -8.64 -4.83 5.28
N GLY A 77 -9.05 -3.58 5.10
CA GLY A 77 -8.20 -2.51 4.57
C GLY A 77 -8.37 -2.37 3.05
N SER A 78 -7.33 -1.95 2.36
CA SER A 78 -7.37 -1.62 0.93
C SER A 78 -6.41 -2.47 0.11
N VAL A 79 -6.73 -2.62 -1.18
CA VAL A 79 -5.86 -3.22 -2.19
C VAL A 79 -5.45 -2.13 -3.17
N HIS A 80 -4.15 -1.98 -3.42
CA HIS A 80 -3.66 -1.01 -4.41
C HIS A 80 -3.64 -1.62 -5.80
N LEU A 81 -4.72 -1.40 -6.55
CA LEU A 81 -4.86 -1.95 -7.90
C LEU A 81 -3.87 -1.33 -8.90
N GLU A 82 -3.35 -0.14 -8.61
CA GLU A 82 -2.34 0.53 -9.45
C GLU A 82 -1.00 -0.22 -9.51
N TRP A 83 -0.70 -1.05 -8.51
CA TRP A 83 0.55 -1.82 -8.42
C TRP A 83 0.40 -3.26 -8.90
N LEU A 84 -0.77 -3.66 -9.42
CA LEU A 84 -0.94 -5.00 -9.96
C LEU A 84 0.06 -5.25 -11.10
N PRO A 85 0.78 -6.38 -11.09
CA PRO A 85 1.59 -6.78 -12.21
C PRO A 85 0.76 -6.82 -13.50
N SER A 86 1.34 -6.35 -14.61
CA SER A 86 0.65 -6.29 -15.89
C SER A 86 0.28 -7.66 -16.46
N SER A 87 0.94 -8.72 -15.96
CA SER A 87 0.68 -10.13 -16.29
C SER A 87 -0.62 -10.66 -15.69
N VAL A 88 -1.16 -10.02 -14.65
CA VAL A 88 -2.38 -10.48 -13.97
C VAL A 88 -3.59 -10.37 -14.90
N ARG A 89 -4.31 -11.47 -15.05
CA ARG A 89 -5.53 -11.54 -15.88
C ARG A 89 -6.80 -11.58 -15.04
N ASP A 90 -6.73 -12.26 -13.90
CA ASP A 90 -7.87 -12.48 -13.01
C ASP A 90 -7.53 -12.07 -11.58
N LEU A 91 -8.35 -11.19 -11.00
CA LEU A 91 -8.29 -10.80 -9.59
C LEU A 91 -9.66 -10.98 -8.94
N VAL A 92 -9.75 -11.90 -7.99
CA VAL A 92 -10.96 -12.21 -7.24
C VAL A 92 -10.77 -11.85 -5.77
N VAL A 93 -11.42 -10.78 -5.34
CA VAL A 93 -11.37 -10.29 -3.95
C VAL A 93 -12.74 -10.25 -3.28
N THR A 94 -13.70 -10.98 -3.83
CA THR A 94 -15.08 -11.02 -3.33
C THR A 94 -15.16 -11.65 -1.94
N TRP A 95 -16.25 -11.37 -1.21
CA TRP A 95 -16.48 -11.91 0.13
C TRP A 95 -15.42 -11.51 1.19
N ASN A 96 -14.83 -10.33 1.00
CA ASN A 96 -13.96 -9.66 1.96
C ASN A 96 -14.59 -8.37 2.49
N GLN A 97 -13.94 -7.76 3.48
CA GLN A 97 -14.31 -6.46 4.06
C GLN A 97 -13.32 -5.39 3.61
N LEU A 98 -13.02 -5.37 2.31
CA LEU A 98 -12.13 -4.38 1.71
C LEU A 98 -12.84 -3.03 1.62
N THR A 99 -12.10 -1.97 1.89
CA THR A 99 -12.53 -0.58 1.77
C THR A 99 -11.85 0.07 0.57
N GLU A 100 -12.48 1.10 0.03
CA GLU A 100 -11.79 2.02 -0.88
C GLU A 100 -10.58 2.60 -0.14
N GLY A 101 -9.40 2.57 -0.78
CA GLY A 101 -8.16 3.04 -0.17
C GLY A 101 -8.33 4.46 0.36
N GLN A 102 -8.25 4.61 1.68
CA GLN A 102 -8.23 5.94 2.26
C GLN A 102 -6.83 6.49 2.03
N MET A 103 -6.67 7.29 0.96
CA MET A 103 -5.72 8.38 1.01
C MET A 103 -6.03 9.12 2.31
N ALA A 104 -5.21 8.91 3.34
CA ALA A 104 -5.46 9.46 4.66
C ALA A 104 -5.62 10.97 4.49
N GLU A 105 -6.86 11.43 4.54
CA GLU A 105 -7.23 12.82 4.41
C GLU A 105 -6.83 13.48 5.74
N TRP A 106 -5.53 13.75 5.89
CA TRP A 106 -4.95 14.54 6.99
C TRP A 106 -5.37 16.02 6.91
N LEU A 107 -6.49 16.34 6.26
CA LEU A 107 -7.07 17.68 6.21
C LEU A 107 -8.34 17.85 7.05
N ALA A 108 -8.81 16.79 7.73
CA ALA A 108 -9.99 16.87 8.60
C ALA A 108 -9.70 16.94 10.11
N GLN A 109 -8.43 16.96 10.55
CA GLN A 109 -8.08 17.38 11.92
C GLN A 109 -7.51 18.80 11.89
N GLY A 110 -8.38 19.77 12.18
CA GLY A 110 -8.06 21.19 12.22
C GLY A 110 -6.80 21.50 13.05
N TYR A 111 -5.73 21.85 12.37
CA TYR A 111 -4.54 22.47 12.98
C TYR A 111 -4.78 23.98 13.10
N VAL A 112 -5.70 24.38 13.97
CA VAL A 112 -5.72 25.72 14.55
C VAL A 112 -4.92 25.64 15.85
N HIS A 113 -3.61 25.80 15.75
CA HIS A 113 -2.80 26.23 16.88
C HIS A 113 -2.36 27.68 16.64
N SER A 114 -3.20 28.57 17.16
CA SER A 114 -2.88 29.83 17.82
C SER A 114 -1.56 30.51 17.44
N VAL A 115 -1.64 31.50 16.55
CA VAL A 115 -0.69 32.62 16.55
C VAL A 115 -0.89 33.39 17.85
N PRO A 116 0.12 33.61 18.72
CA PRO A 116 0.00 34.61 19.76
C PRO A 116 0.18 35.99 19.12
N THR A 117 -0.93 36.59 18.69
CA THR A 117 -1.01 38.04 18.47
C THR A 117 -1.02 38.71 19.84
N SER A 118 0.16 38.88 20.43
CA SER A 118 0.36 39.87 21.49
C SER A 118 1.43 40.85 21.04
N ILE A 119 0.98 41.89 20.33
CA ILE A 119 1.70 43.14 20.15
C ILE A 119 1.72 43.82 21.53
N PRO A 120 2.88 44.07 22.18
CA PRO A 120 2.90 44.97 23.31
C PRO A 120 2.70 46.40 22.80
N ALA A 121 1.49 46.91 22.99
CA ALA A 121 1.23 48.35 22.99
C ALA A 121 1.83 48.96 24.26
N HIS A 122 2.99 49.58 24.14
CA HIS A 122 3.28 50.90 24.72
C HIS A 122 4.64 51.38 24.22
N ALA A 123 4.58 52.31 23.27
CA ALA A 123 5.54 53.37 23.17
C ALA A 123 5.09 54.46 24.16
N VAL A 124 5.85 54.65 25.24
CA VAL A 124 6.22 55.93 25.87
C VAL A 124 7.59 55.74 26.50
#